data_AF-A0A173E092-F1
#
_entry.id   AF-A0A173E092-F1
#
_cell.length_a   1.000
_cell.length_b   1.000
_cell.length_c   1.000
_cell.angle_alpha   90.00
_cell.angle_beta   90.00
_cell.angle_gamma   90.00
#
_symmetry.space_group_name_H-M   'P 1'
#
loop_
_entity.id
_entity.type
_entity.pdbx_description
1 polymer ?
#
loop_
_entity_poly.entity_id
_entity_poly.type
_entity_poly.pdbx_seq_one_letter_code
_entity_poly.pdbx_strand_id
1 'polypeptide(L)'
;MNKLSKEASIFFQKNQENTAKEFQKKELSLDIFSVTLSDEEHEKINNLVINEDEKLDVNHNLAAIKLLTIQIKSIQKQHVLLIGEKIYKVREILREMRSPETTFSSWINLVFHTKSSAYNALGYYELFISLPDKHTKSLFQSIPYKTAYLLASRKGSIKEKITVLGKIRGMSNTLAISVLNQFLPSLRSNDELQVNDVEKKNKFLSSKLIEVLEIINSGINISEYNKNLIHQLIESISYRC
;
A
#
# COMPACT_ATOMS: atom_id res chain seq x y z
N MET A 1 52.54 5.40 8.17
CA MET A 1 51.15 5.23 7.71
C MET A 1 50.67 6.54 7.10
N ASN A 2 50.26 6.52 5.83
CA ASN A 2 49.90 7.72 5.07
C ASN A 2 48.57 8.32 5.56
N LYS A 3 48.43 9.65 5.47
CA LYS A 3 47.19 10.37 5.84
C LYS A 3 45.94 9.76 5.16
N LEU A 4 46.09 9.35 3.90
CA LEU A 4 45.08 8.62 3.14
C LEU A 4 44.65 7.29 3.76
N SER A 5 45.59 6.51 4.33
CA SER A 5 45.24 5.22 4.94
C SER A 5 44.43 5.42 6.22
N LYS A 6 44.70 6.50 6.96
CA LYS A 6 43.96 6.84 8.18
C LYS A 6 42.54 7.33 7.87
N GLU A 7 42.38 8.16 6.84
CA GLU A 7 41.06 8.64 6.39
C GLU A 7 40.21 7.49 5.79
N ALA A 8 40.83 6.60 5.02
CA ALA A 8 40.16 5.41 4.50
C ALA A 8 39.67 4.48 5.63
N SER A 9 40.51 4.21 6.65
CA SER A 9 40.10 3.39 7.79
C SER A 9 38.93 3.98 8.57
N ILE A 10 38.91 5.32 8.77
CA ILE A 10 37.80 6.00 9.43
C ILE A 10 36.50 5.90 8.60
N PHE A 11 36.60 6.04 7.27
CA PHE A 11 35.45 5.89 6.37
C PHE A 11 34.88 4.47 6.41
N PHE A 12 35.72 3.43 6.34
CA PHE A 12 35.29 2.05 6.40
C PHE A 12 34.68 1.68 7.76
N GLN A 13 35.26 2.17 8.86
CA GLN A 13 34.72 1.95 10.20
C GLN A 13 33.34 2.60 10.36
N LYS A 14 33.17 3.84 9.89
CA LYS A 14 31.88 4.53 9.93
C LYS A 14 30.81 3.84 9.08
N ASN A 15 31.19 3.28 7.93
CA ASN A 15 30.28 2.48 7.10
C ASN A 15 29.91 1.15 7.75
N GLN A 16 30.85 0.46 8.41
CA GLN A 16 30.55 -0.75 9.17
C GLN A 16 29.60 -0.46 10.35
N GLU A 17 29.83 0.63 11.08
CA GLU A 17 28.94 1.04 12.18
C GLU A 17 27.54 1.43 11.68
N ASN A 18 27.44 2.15 10.55
CA ASN A 18 26.14 2.47 9.94
C ASN A 18 25.42 1.21 9.46
N THR A 19 26.15 0.28 8.83
CA THR A 19 25.62 -1.00 8.38
C THR A 19 25.14 -1.82 9.57
N ALA A 20 25.92 -1.92 10.65
CA ALA A 20 25.54 -2.62 11.88
C ALA A 20 24.30 -1.99 12.54
N LYS A 21 24.19 -0.66 12.55
CA LYS A 21 23.00 0.06 13.03
C LYS A 21 21.77 -0.20 12.15
N GLU A 22 21.93 -0.28 10.83
CA GLU A 22 20.85 -0.68 9.93
C GLU A 22 20.42 -2.14 10.16
N PHE A 23 21.35 -3.04 10.41
CA PHE A 23 21.08 -4.44 10.73
C PHE A 23 20.38 -4.60 12.10
N GLN A 24 20.81 -3.89 13.14
CA GLN A 24 20.11 -3.88 14.43
C GLN A 24 18.70 -3.30 14.32
N LYS A 25 18.50 -2.28 13.48
CA LYS A 25 17.16 -1.74 13.17
C LYS A 25 16.29 -2.76 12.42
N LYS A 26 16.88 -3.62 11.58
CA LYS A 26 16.20 -4.77 10.95
C LYS A 26 15.90 -5.89 11.95
N GLU A 27 16.77 -6.14 12.92
CA GLU A 27 16.55 -7.17 13.94
C GLU A 27 15.38 -6.80 14.87
N LEU A 28 15.28 -5.53 15.26
CA LEU A 28 14.11 -4.99 15.96
C LEU A 28 12.82 -5.07 15.12
N SER A 29 12.95 -5.12 13.79
CA SER A 29 11.82 -5.29 12.89
C SER A 29 11.32 -6.73 12.85
N LEU A 30 12.17 -7.75 13.04
CA LEU A 30 11.75 -9.16 13.00
C LEU A 30 10.80 -9.55 14.15
N ASP A 31 11.03 -9.04 15.35
CA ASP A 31 10.20 -9.30 16.54
C ASP A 31 8.81 -8.66 16.48
N ILE A 32 8.58 -7.78 15.50
CA ILE A 32 7.29 -7.11 15.28
C ILE A 32 6.32 -8.00 14.47
N PHE A 33 6.80 -9.02 13.75
CA PHE A 33 5.97 -9.81 12.82
C PHE A 33 5.60 -11.20 13.33
N SER A 34 5.39 -11.36 14.64
CA SER A 34 4.83 -12.59 15.21
C SER A 34 3.37 -12.74 14.76
N VAL A 35 3.16 -13.50 13.69
CA VAL A 35 1.84 -13.85 13.17
C VAL A 35 1.43 -15.20 13.75
N THR A 36 0.19 -15.31 14.22
CA THR A 36 -0.41 -16.58 14.60
C THR A 36 -1.54 -16.94 13.63
N LEU A 37 -1.93 -18.21 13.63
CA LEU A 37 -3.17 -18.62 12.98
C LEU A 37 -4.34 -18.36 13.94
N SER A 38 -5.48 -18.00 13.39
CA SER A 38 -6.76 -18.03 14.08
C SER A 38 -7.29 -19.47 14.17
N ASP A 39 -8.23 -19.73 15.07
CA ASP A 39 -8.86 -21.05 15.23
C ASP A 39 -9.53 -21.50 13.91
N GLU A 40 -10.19 -20.58 13.21
CA GLU A 40 -10.78 -20.84 11.90
C GLU A 40 -9.74 -21.21 10.84
N GLU A 41 -8.55 -20.60 10.87
CA GLU A 41 -7.46 -20.97 9.95
C GLU A 41 -6.88 -22.34 10.31
N HIS A 42 -6.78 -22.67 11.60
CA HIS A 42 -6.38 -23.99 12.03
C HIS A 42 -7.35 -25.07 11.53
N GLU A 43 -8.66 -24.87 11.68
CA GLU A 43 -9.68 -25.80 11.19
C GLU A 43 -9.65 -25.93 9.66
N LYS A 44 -9.55 -24.82 8.93
CA LYS A 44 -9.46 -24.86 7.47
C LYS A 44 -8.25 -25.65 6.99
N ILE A 45 -7.09 -25.45 7.61
CA ILE A 45 -5.87 -26.20 7.24
C ILE A 45 -6.04 -27.69 7.56
N ASN A 46 -6.66 -28.03 8.70
CA ASN A 46 -6.96 -29.44 9.01
C ASN A 46 -7.86 -30.07 7.93
N ASN A 47 -8.88 -29.34 7.49
CA ASN A 47 -9.86 -29.84 6.50
C ASN A 47 -9.29 -29.92 5.06
N LEU A 48 -8.17 -29.25 4.77
CA LEU A 48 -7.51 -29.37 3.46
C LEU A 48 -6.77 -30.71 3.30
N VAL A 49 -6.39 -31.34 4.40
CA VAL A 49 -5.65 -32.62 4.38
C VAL A 49 -6.66 -33.76 4.47
N ILE A 50 -7.04 -34.29 3.31
CA ILE A 50 -7.85 -35.52 3.21
C ILE A 50 -6.87 -36.70 3.33
N ASN A 51 -7.10 -37.58 4.31
CA ASN A 51 -6.22 -38.71 4.54
C ASN A 51 -6.87 -39.99 3.99
N GLU A 52 -6.29 -40.55 2.93
CA GLU A 52 -6.72 -41.85 2.36
C GLU A 52 -5.84 -43.02 2.84
N ASP A 53 -4.70 -42.73 3.50
CA ASP A 53 -3.69 -43.74 3.84
C ASP A 53 -3.28 -43.63 5.32
N GLU A 54 -3.56 -44.68 6.12
CA GLU A 54 -3.35 -44.70 7.59
C GLU A 54 -1.87 -44.70 8.02
N LYS A 55 -0.92 -44.84 7.08
CA LYS A 55 0.51 -45.01 7.39
C LYS A 55 1.34 -43.73 7.43
N LEU A 56 0.78 -42.57 7.06
CA LEU A 56 1.52 -41.30 7.13
C LEU A 56 1.40 -40.68 8.54
N ASP A 57 2.49 -40.16 9.09
CA ASP A 57 2.46 -39.29 10.28
C ASP A 57 1.86 -37.93 9.91
N VAL A 58 0.54 -37.93 9.74
CA VAL A 58 -0.25 -36.76 9.31
C VAL A 58 -0.17 -35.65 10.34
N ASN A 59 -0.02 -35.97 11.62
CA ASN A 59 0.04 -34.97 12.67
C ASN A 59 1.33 -34.14 12.59
N HIS A 60 2.48 -34.79 12.35
CA HIS A 60 3.73 -34.08 12.13
C HIS A 60 3.69 -33.21 10.87
N ASN A 61 3.22 -33.74 9.75
CA ASN A 61 3.14 -33.00 8.49
C ASN A 61 2.15 -31.83 8.56
N LEU A 62 1.01 -32.01 9.24
CA LEU A 62 0.02 -30.96 9.46
C LEU A 62 0.58 -29.83 10.33
N ALA A 63 1.35 -30.15 11.37
CA ALA A 63 2.05 -29.15 12.18
C ALA A 63 3.08 -28.37 11.34
N ALA A 64 3.83 -29.06 10.47
CA ALA A 64 4.77 -28.42 9.54
C ALA A 64 4.06 -27.49 8.55
N ILE A 65 2.92 -27.89 7.98
CA ILE A 65 2.11 -27.05 7.08
C ILE A 65 1.62 -25.79 7.81
N LYS A 66 1.11 -25.92 9.04
CA LYS A 66 0.69 -24.78 9.85
C LYS A 66 1.85 -23.82 10.12
N LEU A 67 3.03 -24.34 10.46
CA LEU A 67 4.24 -23.56 10.68
C LEU A 67 4.66 -22.80 9.41
N LEU A 68 4.71 -23.48 8.26
CA LEU A 68 5.04 -22.86 6.98
C LEU A 68 4.01 -21.79 6.60
N THR A 69 2.73 -22.02 6.88
CA THR A 69 1.67 -21.03 6.65
C THR A 69 1.89 -19.77 7.48
N ILE A 70 2.26 -19.91 8.76
CA ILE A 70 2.62 -18.78 9.63
C ILE A 70 3.81 -18.00 9.05
N GLN A 71 4.86 -18.70 8.63
CA GLN A 71 6.05 -18.08 8.04
C GLN A 71 5.72 -17.31 6.77
N ILE A 72 4.93 -17.91 5.86
CA ILE A 72 4.48 -17.25 4.62
C ILE A 72 3.67 -15.98 4.96
N LYS A 73 2.74 -16.04 5.91
CA LYS A 73 1.97 -14.86 6.33
C LYS A 73 2.88 -13.77 6.88
N SER A 74 3.87 -14.13 7.71
CA SER A 74 4.85 -13.19 8.25
C SER A 74 5.69 -12.52 7.15
N ILE A 75 6.20 -13.30 6.19
CA ILE A 75 6.96 -12.79 5.02
C ILE A 75 6.11 -11.81 4.22
N GLN A 76 4.85 -12.16 3.94
CA GLN A 76 3.95 -11.26 3.23
C GLN A 76 3.76 -9.93 4.00
N LYS A 77 3.73 -9.97 5.35
CA LYS A 77 3.43 -8.77 6.17
C LYS A 77 4.62 -7.84 6.14
N GLN A 78 5.82 -8.42 6.26
CA GLN A 78 7.09 -7.73 6.10
C GLN A 78 7.20 -7.09 4.72
N HIS A 79 6.88 -7.84 3.67
CA HIS A 79 6.96 -7.37 2.29
C HIS A 79 6.12 -6.12 2.05
N VAL A 80 4.85 -6.11 2.49
CA VAL A 80 3.96 -4.95 2.35
C VAL A 80 4.49 -3.74 3.11
N LEU A 81 4.97 -3.94 4.35
CA LEU A 81 5.52 -2.85 5.16
C LEU A 81 6.78 -2.25 4.53
N LEU A 82 7.69 -3.10 4.04
CA LEU A 82 8.94 -2.68 3.39
C LEU A 82 8.67 -1.90 2.11
N ILE A 83 7.76 -2.39 1.26
CA ILE A 83 7.35 -1.66 0.05
C ILE A 83 6.75 -0.31 0.42
N GLY A 84 5.82 -0.27 1.37
CA GLY A 84 5.18 0.96 1.82
C GLY A 84 6.19 1.99 2.35
N GLU A 85 7.21 1.54 3.10
CA GLU A 85 8.31 2.39 3.57
C GLU A 85 9.09 3.01 2.39
N LYS A 86 9.41 2.24 1.35
CA LYS A 86 10.14 2.77 0.18
C LYS A 86 9.31 3.76 -0.60
N ILE A 87 8.03 3.47 -0.83
CA ILE A 87 7.10 4.39 -1.49
C ILE A 87 7.00 5.70 -0.70
N TYR A 88 6.82 5.60 0.62
CA TYR A 88 6.77 6.76 1.51
C TYR A 88 8.04 7.61 1.37
N LYS A 89 9.23 6.99 1.45
CA LYS A 89 10.52 7.70 1.31
C LYS A 89 10.66 8.42 -0.03
N VAL A 90 10.28 7.79 -1.14
CA VAL A 90 10.33 8.46 -2.46
C VAL A 90 9.39 9.67 -2.48
N ARG A 91 8.18 9.55 -1.92
CA ARG A 91 7.24 10.67 -1.83
C ARG A 91 7.81 11.84 -1.02
N GLU A 92 8.48 11.56 0.09
CA GLU A 92 9.14 12.60 0.90
C GLU A 92 10.28 13.28 0.13
N ILE A 93 11.14 12.52 -0.56
CA ILE A 93 12.23 13.06 -1.39
C ILE A 93 11.69 13.97 -2.49
N LEU A 94 10.65 13.53 -3.21
CA LEU A 94 10.04 14.33 -4.28
C LEU A 94 9.39 15.62 -3.73
N ARG A 95 8.81 15.57 -2.53
CA ARG A 95 8.26 16.74 -1.84
C ARG A 95 9.36 17.73 -1.46
N GLU A 96 10.50 17.26 -0.95
CA GLU A 96 11.67 18.08 -0.63
C GLU A 96 12.26 18.75 -1.88
N MET A 97 12.27 18.03 -3.01
CA MET A 97 12.66 18.56 -4.32
C MET A 97 11.63 19.55 -4.92
N ARG A 98 10.50 19.81 -4.25
CA ARG A 98 9.37 20.61 -4.76
C ARG A 98 8.89 20.14 -6.14
N SER A 99 8.94 18.84 -6.38
CA SER A 99 8.46 18.26 -7.62
C SER A 99 6.94 18.42 -7.72
N PRO A 100 6.38 18.57 -8.94
CA PRO A 100 4.93 18.53 -9.15
C PRO A 100 4.31 17.25 -8.59
N GLU A 101 3.06 17.32 -8.10
CA GLU A 101 2.35 16.15 -7.55
C GLU A 101 2.24 14.99 -8.56
N THR A 102 2.20 15.32 -9.85
CA THR A 102 2.13 14.35 -10.95
C THR A 102 3.40 13.50 -11.06
N THR A 103 4.56 13.99 -10.61
CA THR A 103 5.85 13.26 -10.66
C THR A 103 5.79 11.99 -9.83
N PHE A 104 5.21 12.05 -8.62
CA PHE A 104 5.07 10.86 -7.78
C PHE A 104 4.16 9.82 -8.43
N SER A 105 3.03 10.26 -9.01
CA SER A 105 2.12 9.37 -9.73
C SER A 105 2.76 8.72 -10.96
N SER A 106 3.60 9.45 -11.70
CA SER A 106 4.36 8.90 -12.83
C SER A 106 5.40 7.89 -12.38
N TRP A 107 6.10 8.16 -11.26
CA TRP A 107 7.03 7.19 -10.66
C TRP A 107 6.32 5.91 -10.23
N ILE A 108 5.12 6.02 -9.63
CA ILE A 108 4.30 4.84 -9.30
C ILE A 108 3.99 4.00 -10.54
N ASN A 109 3.66 4.63 -11.67
CA ASN A 109 3.36 3.91 -12.91
C ASN A 109 4.58 3.22 -13.53
N LEU A 110 5.78 3.75 -13.27
CA LEU A 110 7.03 3.15 -13.73
C LEU A 110 7.37 1.88 -12.95
N VAL A 111 7.15 1.89 -11.63
CA VAL A 111 7.61 0.81 -10.72
C VAL A 111 6.55 -0.28 -10.51
N PHE A 112 5.27 0.07 -10.55
CA PHE A 112 4.19 -0.85 -10.20
C PHE A 112 3.28 -1.12 -11.39
N HIS A 113 2.96 -2.41 -11.59
CA HIS A 113 1.98 -2.83 -12.58
C HIS A 113 0.57 -2.28 -12.28
N THR A 114 0.21 -2.14 -11.00
CA THR A 114 -1.05 -1.49 -10.61
C THR A 114 -0.83 -0.40 -9.57
N LYS A 115 -1.46 0.75 -9.79
CA LYS A 115 -1.52 1.85 -8.82
C LYS A 115 -2.10 1.38 -7.48
N SER A 116 -3.11 0.50 -7.53
CA SER A 116 -3.79 -0.03 -6.35
C SER A 116 -2.83 -0.71 -5.39
N SER A 117 -1.95 -1.60 -5.89
CA SER A 117 -0.95 -2.26 -5.05
C SER A 117 -0.02 -1.28 -4.36
N ALA A 118 0.43 -0.24 -5.08
CA ALA A 118 1.33 0.77 -4.53
C ALA A 118 0.65 1.61 -3.44
N TYR A 119 -0.55 2.12 -3.71
CA TYR A 119 -1.31 2.93 -2.75
C TYR A 119 -1.78 2.12 -1.54
N ASN A 120 -2.12 0.83 -1.70
CA ASN A 120 -2.43 -0.06 -0.58
C ASN A 120 -1.22 -0.26 0.34
N ALA A 121 -0.04 -0.50 -0.23
CA ALA A 121 1.19 -0.63 0.55
C ALA A 121 1.57 0.67 1.26
N LEU A 122 1.46 1.81 0.57
CA LEU A 122 1.69 3.13 1.15
C LEU A 122 0.73 3.41 2.32
N GLY A 123 -0.58 3.26 2.10
CA GLY A 123 -1.58 3.48 3.13
C GLY A 123 -1.42 2.53 4.33
N TYR A 124 -1.06 1.27 4.07
CA TYR A 124 -0.74 0.31 5.12
C TYR A 124 0.42 0.81 5.99
N TYR A 125 1.51 1.26 5.38
CA TYR A 125 2.69 1.76 6.08
C TYR A 125 2.38 3.05 6.86
N GLU A 126 1.66 4.00 6.26
CA GLU A 126 1.26 5.25 6.91
C GLU A 126 0.40 5.01 8.14
N LEU A 127 -0.58 4.09 8.04
CA LEU A 127 -1.35 3.70 9.21
C LEU A 127 -0.43 3.04 10.24
N PHE A 128 0.41 2.09 9.85
CA PHE A 128 1.31 1.40 10.77
C PHE A 128 2.22 2.35 11.57
N ILE A 129 2.86 3.33 10.93
CA ILE A 129 3.77 4.27 11.62
C ILE A 129 3.02 5.27 12.51
N SER A 130 1.74 5.50 12.24
CA SER A 130 0.92 6.45 13.00
C SER A 130 0.24 5.81 14.22
N LEU A 131 0.28 4.48 14.35
CA LEU A 131 -0.18 3.77 15.54
C LEU A 131 0.76 4.06 16.75
N PRO A 132 0.20 4.29 17.95
CA PRO A 132 0.95 4.85 19.08
C PRO A 132 1.94 3.88 19.73
N ASP A 133 1.62 2.59 19.78
CA ASP A 133 2.38 1.62 20.57
C ASP A 133 2.60 0.28 19.85
N LYS A 134 3.54 -0.54 20.36
CA LYS A 134 3.92 -1.84 19.78
C LYS A 134 2.75 -2.84 19.78
N HIS A 135 1.90 -2.82 20.81
CA HIS A 135 0.77 -3.73 20.91
C HIS A 135 -0.28 -3.43 19.81
N THR A 136 -0.63 -2.17 19.60
CA THR A 136 -1.56 -1.76 18.55
C THR A 136 -1.01 -2.05 17.15
N LYS A 137 0.31 -1.88 16.94
CA LYS A 137 1.00 -2.26 15.69
C LYS A 137 0.92 -3.75 15.42
N SER A 138 1.22 -4.58 16.43
CA SER A 138 1.10 -6.04 16.34
C SER A 138 -0.35 -6.46 16.04
N LEU A 139 -1.32 -5.81 16.69
CA LEU A 139 -2.74 -6.05 16.42
C LEU A 139 -3.11 -5.74 14.96
N PHE A 140 -2.67 -4.60 14.42
CA PHE A 140 -2.87 -4.26 13.01
C PHE A 140 -2.20 -5.25 12.05
N GLN A 141 -1.06 -5.83 12.43
CA GLN A 141 -0.40 -6.86 11.62
C GLN A 141 -1.13 -8.20 11.67
N SER A 142 -1.83 -8.51 12.77
CA SER A 142 -2.59 -9.75 12.93
C SER A 142 -3.87 -9.82 12.07
N ILE A 143 -4.47 -8.68 11.71
CA ILE A 143 -5.72 -8.67 10.94
C ILE A 143 -5.49 -9.06 9.47
N PRO A 144 -6.53 -9.55 8.77
CA PRO A 144 -6.41 -9.88 7.35
C PRO A 144 -6.01 -8.67 6.47
N TYR A 145 -5.24 -8.91 5.40
CA TYR A 145 -4.72 -7.83 4.53
C TYR A 145 -5.78 -6.94 3.94
N LYS A 146 -6.84 -7.55 3.40
CA LYS A 146 -7.92 -6.80 2.76
C LYS A 146 -8.55 -5.84 3.77
N THR A 147 -8.79 -6.32 4.99
CA THR A 147 -9.27 -5.49 6.09
C THR A 147 -8.27 -4.40 6.46
N ALA A 148 -6.97 -4.70 6.52
CA ALA A 148 -5.93 -3.72 6.82
C ALA A 148 -5.86 -2.60 5.78
N TYR A 149 -5.91 -2.93 4.48
CA TYR A 149 -5.95 -1.93 3.41
C TYR A 149 -7.21 -1.08 3.44
N LEU A 150 -8.35 -1.71 3.73
CA LEU A 150 -9.60 -0.96 3.89
C LEU A 150 -9.51 -0.03 5.10
N LEU A 151 -9.07 -0.51 6.27
CA LEU A 151 -8.89 0.31 7.46
C LEU A 151 -7.94 1.49 7.21
N ALA A 152 -6.83 1.26 6.49
CA ALA A 152 -5.89 2.31 6.09
C ALA A 152 -6.55 3.37 5.20
N SER A 153 -7.32 2.96 4.20
CA SER A 153 -7.98 3.86 3.24
C SER A 153 -9.23 4.58 3.76
N ARG A 154 -9.87 4.08 4.84
CA ARG A 154 -11.03 4.74 5.44
C ARG A 154 -10.64 6.09 6.07
N LYS A 155 -11.49 7.10 5.88
CA LYS A 155 -11.42 8.34 6.67
C LYS A 155 -11.79 8.03 8.12
N GLY A 156 -11.18 8.76 9.05
CA GLY A 156 -11.36 8.58 10.49
C GLY A 156 -10.08 8.90 11.25
N SER A 157 -10.23 9.37 12.48
CA SER A 157 -9.13 9.59 13.41
C SER A 157 -8.42 8.27 13.74
N ILE A 158 -7.17 8.37 14.17
CA ILE A 158 -6.42 7.19 14.62
C ILE A 158 -7.12 6.50 15.78
N LYS A 159 -7.73 7.26 16.69
CA LYS A 159 -8.49 6.72 17.84
C LYS A 159 -9.66 5.83 17.39
N GLU A 160 -10.40 6.24 16.36
CA GLU A 160 -11.49 5.44 15.78
C GLU A 160 -10.94 4.17 15.13
N LYS A 161 -9.85 4.28 14.35
CA LYS A 161 -9.21 3.11 13.72
C LYS A 161 -8.70 2.09 14.73
N ILE A 162 -8.14 2.54 15.86
CA ILE A 162 -7.72 1.69 16.98
C ILE A 162 -8.93 1.00 17.63
N THR A 163 -10.03 1.73 17.80
CA THR A 163 -11.28 1.17 18.35
C THR A 163 -11.81 0.04 17.46
N VAL A 164 -11.78 0.24 16.14
CA VAL A 164 -12.15 -0.82 15.18
C VAL A 164 -11.18 -1.99 15.25
N LEU A 165 -9.87 -1.74 15.34
CA LEU A 165 -8.85 -2.80 15.46
C LEU A 165 -9.11 -3.75 16.62
N GLY A 166 -9.47 -3.21 17.78
CA GLY A 166 -9.84 -4.02 18.95
C GLY A 166 -11.05 -4.93 18.69
N LYS A 167 -12.00 -4.49 17.86
CA LYS A 167 -13.22 -5.24 17.53
C LYS A 167 -13.00 -6.31 16.45
N ILE A 168 -12.08 -6.12 15.52
CA ILE A 168 -11.87 -7.03 14.39
C ILE A 168 -10.79 -8.11 14.63
N ARG A 169 -10.15 -8.10 15.80
CA ARG A 169 -9.09 -9.04 16.15
C ARG A 169 -9.56 -10.49 15.99
N GLY A 170 -8.75 -11.32 15.33
CA GLY A 170 -9.02 -12.75 15.17
C GLY A 170 -10.18 -13.09 14.22
N MET A 171 -10.82 -12.11 13.60
CA MET A 171 -11.92 -12.35 12.66
C MET A 171 -11.41 -12.70 11.26
N SER A 172 -12.21 -13.49 10.54
CA SER A 172 -12.03 -13.68 9.11
C SER A 172 -12.19 -12.38 8.31
N ASN A 173 -11.69 -12.37 7.08
CA ASN A 173 -11.83 -11.24 6.16
C ASN A 173 -13.28 -10.72 6.06
N THR A 174 -14.25 -11.61 5.91
CA THR A 174 -15.67 -11.23 5.69
C THR A 174 -16.27 -10.56 6.91
N LEU A 175 -16.10 -11.17 8.09
CA LEU A 175 -16.60 -10.64 9.36
C LEU A 175 -15.89 -9.32 9.73
N ALA A 176 -14.57 -9.28 9.59
CA ALA A 176 -13.79 -8.09 9.88
C ALA A 176 -14.17 -6.90 8.98
N ILE A 177 -14.48 -7.14 7.70
CA ILE A 177 -14.97 -6.12 6.78
C ILE A 177 -16.39 -5.66 7.14
N SER A 178 -17.26 -6.57 7.57
CA SER A 178 -18.62 -6.23 8.01
C SER A 178 -18.57 -5.26 9.21
N VAL A 179 -17.80 -5.63 10.25
CA VAL A 179 -17.57 -4.77 11.41
C VAL A 179 -16.91 -3.45 11.00
N LEU A 180 -15.88 -3.49 10.15
CA LEU A 180 -15.24 -2.27 9.64
C LEU A 180 -16.26 -1.32 8.98
N ASN A 181 -17.18 -1.84 8.17
CA ASN A 181 -18.18 -1.02 7.49
C ASN A 181 -19.22 -0.43 8.44
N GLN A 182 -19.50 -1.09 9.58
CA GLN A 182 -20.40 -0.56 10.60
C GLN A 182 -19.81 0.66 11.32
N PHE A 183 -18.51 0.63 11.62
CA PHE A 183 -17.84 1.69 12.39
C PHE A 183 -17.17 2.76 11.53
N LEU A 184 -16.70 2.38 10.34
CA LEU A 184 -16.02 3.24 9.36
C LEU A 184 -16.61 2.95 7.97
N PRO A 185 -17.82 3.45 7.68
CA PRO A 185 -18.49 3.19 6.41
C PRO A 185 -17.70 3.75 5.23
N SER A 186 -17.91 3.17 4.05
CA SER A 186 -17.29 3.67 2.83
C SER A 186 -17.89 5.01 2.43
N LEU A 187 -17.07 5.95 1.95
CA LEU A 187 -17.60 7.19 1.34
C LEU A 187 -18.51 6.89 0.14
N ARG A 188 -18.30 5.75 -0.53
CA ARG A 188 -19.08 5.32 -1.69
C ARG A 188 -20.56 5.06 -1.37
N SER A 189 -20.92 4.72 -0.13
CA SER A 189 -22.33 4.40 0.19
C SER A 189 -23.26 5.61 0.31
N ASN A 190 -22.74 6.84 0.43
CA ASN A 190 -23.58 8.04 0.56
C ASN A 190 -23.49 8.99 -0.66
N ASP A 191 -22.42 8.95 -1.46
CA ASP A 191 -22.18 9.88 -2.59
C ASP A 191 -22.46 9.28 -3.99
N GLU A 192 -22.82 7.99 -4.08
CA GLU A 192 -22.89 7.25 -5.35
C GLU A 192 -23.96 7.74 -6.35
N LEU A 193 -24.92 8.57 -5.92
CA LEU A 193 -25.99 9.05 -6.81
C LEU A 193 -25.69 10.38 -7.53
N GLN A 194 -24.71 11.20 -7.10
CA GLN A 194 -24.46 12.50 -7.74
C GLN A 194 -23.02 12.78 -8.19
N VAL A 195 -22.00 12.33 -7.45
CA VAL A 195 -20.58 12.65 -7.78
C VAL A 195 -20.05 11.79 -8.94
N ASN A 196 -20.62 10.59 -9.09
CA ASN A 196 -20.18 9.57 -10.06
C ASN A 196 -20.34 10.02 -11.53
N ASP A 197 -21.21 10.98 -11.82
CA ASP A 197 -21.41 11.50 -13.18
C ASP A 197 -20.37 12.56 -13.55
N VAL A 198 -20.10 13.51 -12.65
CA VAL A 198 -19.14 14.62 -12.89
C VAL A 198 -17.70 14.11 -12.93
N GLU A 199 -17.30 13.24 -12.00
CA GLU A 199 -15.94 12.72 -11.96
C GLU A 199 -15.64 11.77 -13.14
N LYS A 200 -16.63 10.97 -13.58
CA LYS A 200 -16.52 10.16 -14.81
C LYS A 200 -16.42 11.05 -16.05
N LYS A 201 -17.24 12.09 -16.15
CA LYS A 201 -17.20 13.05 -17.27
C LYS A 201 -15.85 13.77 -17.35
N ASN A 202 -15.32 14.23 -16.21
CA ASN A 202 -14.00 14.86 -16.16
C ASN A 202 -12.88 13.89 -16.53
N LYS A 203 -12.92 12.65 -16.02
CA LYS A 203 -11.92 11.63 -16.37
C LYS A 203 -11.95 11.29 -17.87
N PHE A 204 -13.14 11.19 -18.46
CA PHE A 204 -13.32 10.99 -19.90
C PHE A 204 -12.80 12.18 -20.72
N LEU A 205 -13.09 13.40 -20.28
CA LEU A 205 -12.56 14.62 -20.90
C LEU A 205 -11.04 14.67 -20.83
N SER A 206 -10.44 14.37 -19.68
CA SER A 206 -8.98 14.33 -19.51
C SER A 206 -8.32 13.33 -20.46
N SER A 207 -8.88 12.12 -20.63
CA SER A 207 -8.32 11.16 -21.59
C SER A 207 -8.36 11.68 -23.02
N LYS A 208 -9.45 12.35 -23.43
CA LYS A 208 -9.59 12.89 -24.79
C LYS A 208 -8.65 14.08 -25.04
N LEU A 209 -8.45 14.93 -24.05
CA LEU A 209 -7.50 16.04 -24.15
C LEU A 209 -6.05 15.55 -24.27
N ILE A 210 -5.68 14.48 -23.57
CA ILE A 210 -4.35 13.86 -23.69
C ILE A 210 -4.15 13.28 -25.10
N GLU A 211 -5.12 12.53 -25.62
CA GLU A 211 -5.06 12.00 -27.00
C GLU A 211 -4.86 13.13 -28.04
N VAL A 212 -5.60 14.24 -27.90
CA VAL A 212 -5.46 15.40 -28.80
C VAL A 212 -4.08 16.05 -28.69
N LEU A 213 -3.54 16.18 -27.47
CA LEU A 213 -2.20 16.72 -27.24
C LEU A 213 -1.10 15.85 -27.86
N GLU A 214 -1.22 14.52 -27.76
CA GLU A 214 -0.30 13.58 -28.39
C GLU A 214 -0.32 13.71 -29.92
N ILE A 215 -1.52 13.84 -30.51
CA ILE A 215 -1.70 14.05 -31.96
C ILE A 215 -1.06 15.38 -32.40
N ILE A 216 -1.26 16.46 -31.66
CA ILE A 216 -0.65 17.77 -31.99
C ILE A 216 0.87 17.72 -31.85
N ASN A 217 1.38 17.10 -30.79
CA ASN A 217 2.83 16.94 -30.55
C ASN A 217 3.50 15.99 -31.55
N SER A 218 2.74 15.15 -32.26
CA SER A 218 3.26 14.30 -33.34
C SER A 218 3.66 15.07 -34.60
N GLY A 219 3.48 16.40 -34.63
CA GLY A 219 3.93 17.27 -35.72
C GLY A 219 2.95 17.36 -36.89
N ILE A 220 1.68 17.01 -36.68
CA ILE A 220 0.62 17.14 -37.69
C ILE A 220 0.36 18.62 -37.95
N ASN A 221 0.28 18.98 -39.24
CA ASN A 221 -0.10 20.32 -39.64
C ASN A 221 -1.62 20.50 -39.43
N ILE A 222 -1.99 21.30 -38.43
CA ILE A 222 -3.39 21.49 -38.01
C ILE A 222 -4.12 22.32 -39.09
N SER A 223 -5.24 21.81 -39.60
CA SER A 223 -6.08 22.57 -40.55
C SER A 223 -6.67 23.84 -39.92
N GLU A 224 -6.95 24.86 -40.74
CA GLU A 224 -7.58 26.10 -40.24
C GLU A 224 -8.92 25.85 -39.55
N TYR A 225 -9.68 24.84 -40.00
CA TYR A 225 -10.90 24.40 -39.33
C TYR A 225 -10.64 23.90 -37.91
N ASN A 226 -9.62 23.06 -37.72
CA ASN A 226 -9.27 22.53 -36.40
C ASN A 226 -8.68 23.61 -35.49
N LYS A 227 -7.92 24.57 -36.03
CA LYS A 227 -7.45 25.74 -35.27
C LYS A 227 -8.63 26.57 -34.75
N ASN A 228 -9.63 26.82 -35.58
CA ASN A 228 -10.84 27.55 -35.18
C ASN A 228 -11.60 26.82 -34.07
N LEU A 229 -11.75 25.49 -34.16
CA LEU A 229 -12.38 24.69 -33.10
C LEU A 229 -11.62 24.75 -31.77
N ILE A 230 -10.28 24.74 -31.80
CA ILE A 230 -9.45 24.89 -30.61
C ILE A 230 -9.63 26.29 -30.00
N HIS A 231 -9.68 27.34 -30.83
CA HIS A 231 -9.94 28.70 -30.36
C HIS A 231 -11.31 28.83 -29.68
N GLN A 232 -12.37 28.31 -30.30
CA GLN A 232 -13.72 28.30 -29.70
C GLN A 232 -13.76 27.52 -28.38
N LEU A 233 -13.03 26.40 -28.29
CA LEU A 233 -12.92 25.64 -27.06
C LEU A 233 -12.24 26.46 -25.94
N ILE A 234 -11.11 27.12 -26.24
CA ILE A 234 -10.39 27.96 -25.28
C ILE A 234 -11.25 29.15 -24.81
N GLU A 235 -11.94 29.83 -25.75
CA GLU A 235 -12.85 30.92 -25.41
C GLU A 235 -14.00 30.46 -24.53
N SER A 236 -14.60 29.30 -24.82
CA SER A 236 -15.71 28.75 -24.03
C SER A 236 -15.32 28.42 -22.59
N ILE A 237 -14.03 28.15 -22.33
CA ILE A 237 -13.48 27.89 -21.00
C ILE A 237 -13.24 29.22 -20.25
N SER A 238 -12.73 30.26 -20.94
CA SER A 238 -12.51 31.59 -20.33
C SER A 238 -13.78 32.28 -19.84
N TYR A 239 -14.95 32.00 -20.41
CA TYR A 239 -16.23 32.57 -19.96
C TYR A 239 -16.88 31.81 -18.79
N ARG A 240 -16.33 30.67 -18.36
CA ARG A 240 -16.94 29.77 -17.36
C ARG A 240 -16.12 29.60 -16.07
N CYS A 241 -14.96 30.24 -15.96
CA CYS A 241 -14.15 30.35 -14.75
C CYS A 241 -14.25 31.76 -14.17
#